data_AF-A0A7C7IX21-F1
#
_entry.id   AF-A0A7C7IX21-F1
#
_cell.length_a   1.000
_cell.length_b   1.000
_cell.length_c   1.000
_cell.angle_alpha   90.00
_cell.angle_beta   90.00
_cell.angle_gamma   90.00
#
_symmetry.space_group_name_H-M   'P 1'
#
loop_
_entity.id
_entity.type
_entity.pdbx_description
1 polymer ?
#
loop_
_entity_poly.entity_id
_entity_poly.type
_entity_poly.pdbx_seq_one_letter_code
_entity_poly.pdbx_strand_id
1 'polypeptide(L)'
;MYYSDILFEKNANSYQHNLSSDFACFALWQSAKPYRDKIRTLLEEKFEILLETEIEWSKKNFKQNAARLYETPIRSNIPDAKWTTGHEKKIGSRSFILFVVKDNSPNYTYGRSVSKKIELSNLNVVNLKNEIRAIIFSEVKAKFAVHSTNNIHEFFFQAPLILGVDLFQKLLNGQKIIQEKISKDLEGADGWTSYQELFNILNYTNNYLVLRGFESLPNENPEKDLDVLTDNYQRFASALGAAQLGHQPYKGKIRVNNEKVSLDIRYVGDKYYHTAWAKEMLETKVTLNGVFIPRSDHYFFSLLFHAKVQKPKVKEKYIPILSKIATNLNFSWYKPEKLADDKYVGQLLNGYFRTHYYYYEDPLDKGVHKNEAVIKHIQSDRMLNYKFWTKKIEGKLIEVLPVRTVKVLKKIKRKL
;
A
#
# COMPACT_ATOMS: atom_id res chain seq x y z
N MET A 1 10.83 -12.19 5.87
CA MET A 1 9.68 -12.07 4.93
C MET A 1 8.85 -10.88 5.35
N TYR A 2 8.60 -9.98 4.40
CA TYR A 2 7.86 -8.73 4.56
C TYR A 2 6.51 -8.78 3.86
N TYR A 3 5.67 -7.76 4.07
CA TYR A 3 4.34 -7.66 3.45
C TYR A 3 4.40 -7.81 1.92
N SER A 4 5.42 -7.20 1.32
CA SER A 4 5.64 -7.15 -0.13
C SER A 4 6.12 -8.47 -0.73
N ASP A 5 6.63 -9.39 0.09
CA ASP A 5 7.15 -10.67 -0.36
C ASP A 5 6.05 -11.73 -0.51
N ILE A 6 4.83 -11.41 -0.05
CA ILE A 6 3.68 -12.32 -0.10
C ILE A 6 3.14 -12.35 -1.52
N LEU A 7 3.24 -13.52 -2.15
CA LEU A 7 2.76 -13.77 -3.50
C LEU A 7 1.72 -14.87 -3.47
N PHE A 8 0.62 -14.66 -4.20
CA PHE A 8 -0.41 -15.68 -4.40
C PHE A 8 -0.28 -16.32 -5.77
N GLU A 9 -0.38 -17.64 -5.79
CA GLU A 9 -0.46 -18.46 -6.99
C GLU A 9 -1.83 -19.13 -7.06
N LYS A 10 -2.31 -19.31 -8.29
CA LYS A 10 -3.57 -20.01 -8.56
C LYS A 10 -3.26 -21.47 -8.88
N ASN A 11 -3.79 -22.38 -8.08
CA ASN A 11 -3.85 -23.81 -8.36
C ASN A 11 -5.17 -24.15 -9.07
N ALA A 12 -5.33 -25.39 -9.56
CA ALA A 12 -6.48 -25.80 -10.37
C ALA A 12 -7.85 -25.37 -9.79
N ASN A 13 -8.03 -25.49 -8.46
CA ASN A 13 -9.29 -25.18 -7.76
C ASN A 13 -9.13 -24.29 -6.51
N SER A 14 -7.93 -23.76 -6.24
CA SER A 14 -7.65 -22.98 -5.02
C SER A 14 -6.57 -21.93 -5.24
N TYR A 15 -6.35 -21.09 -4.24
CA TYR A 15 -5.22 -20.17 -4.18
C TYR A 15 -4.28 -20.60 -3.07
N GLN A 16 -3.00 -20.28 -3.22
CA GLN A 16 -1.98 -20.51 -2.19
C GLN A 16 -1.01 -19.33 -2.19
N HIS A 17 -0.56 -18.91 -1.02
CA HIS A 17 0.55 -17.96 -0.91
C HIS A 17 1.87 -18.69 -0.69
N ASN A 18 2.98 -18.03 -0.99
CA ASN A 18 4.34 -18.54 -0.90
C ASN A 18 4.89 -18.78 0.53
N LEU A 19 4.03 -18.86 1.56
CA LEU A 19 4.44 -19.21 2.93
C LEU A 19 4.10 -20.68 3.21
N SER A 20 4.88 -21.32 4.07
CA SER A 20 4.63 -22.71 4.50
C SER A 20 3.37 -22.88 5.35
N SER A 21 2.90 -21.80 5.98
CA SER A 21 1.73 -21.78 6.84
C SER A 21 1.07 -20.40 6.78
N ASP A 22 -0.22 -20.35 7.07
CA ASP A 22 -0.97 -19.11 7.22
C ASP A 22 -1.13 -18.75 8.70
N PHE A 23 -1.43 -17.50 8.98
CA PHE A 23 -1.54 -16.97 10.32
C PHE A 23 -2.73 -16.03 10.43
N ALA A 24 -3.40 -16.05 11.57
CA ALA A 24 -4.51 -15.16 11.82
C ALA A 24 -4.56 -14.66 13.26
N CYS A 25 -5.04 -13.44 13.43
CA CYS A 25 -5.50 -12.93 14.70
C CYS A 25 -6.98 -13.24 14.88
N PHE A 26 -7.39 -13.65 16.08
CA PHE A 26 -8.78 -13.60 16.55
C PHE A 26 -8.86 -12.69 17.76
N ALA A 27 -9.58 -11.57 17.64
CA ALA A 27 -9.79 -10.63 18.72
C ALA A 27 -11.22 -10.75 19.27
N LEU A 28 -11.32 -11.09 20.55
CA LEU A 28 -12.57 -11.23 21.29
C LEU A 28 -12.87 -9.90 21.97
N TRP A 29 -13.83 -9.16 21.42
CA TRP A 29 -14.29 -7.91 21.99
C TRP A 29 -15.04 -8.13 23.30
N GLN A 30 -15.45 -7.05 23.96
CA GLN A 30 -16.03 -7.09 25.31
C GLN A 30 -17.12 -8.16 25.47
N SER A 31 -18.05 -8.27 24.52
CA SER A 31 -19.16 -9.23 24.56
C SER A 31 -18.75 -10.68 24.32
N ALA A 32 -17.58 -10.94 23.73
CA ALA A 32 -17.04 -12.28 23.52
C ALA A 32 -16.13 -12.76 24.66
N LYS A 33 -15.70 -11.88 25.57
CA LYS A 33 -14.79 -12.25 26.67
C LYS A 33 -15.28 -13.42 27.54
N PRO A 34 -16.57 -13.49 27.94
CA PRO A 34 -17.06 -14.63 28.74
C PRO A 34 -16.96 -15.98 28.03
N TYR A 35 -16.81 -15.97 26.70
CA TYR A 35 -16.72 -17.16 25.85
C TYR A 35 -15.28 -17.58 25.56
N ARG A 36 -14.29 -16.98 26.23
CA ARG A 36 -12.85 -17.22 26.02
C ARG A 36 -12.50 -18.70 25.92
N ASP A 37 -12.88 -19.49 26.92
CA ASP A 37 -12.48 -20.91 26.98
C ASP A 37 -13.15 -21.74 25.89
N LYS A 38 -14.45 -21.51 25.64
CA LYS A 38 -15.19 -22.15 24.55
C LYS A 38 -14.56 -21.82 23.19
N ILE A 39 -14.18 -20.56 22.97
CA ILE A 39 -13.54 -20.12 21.72
C ILE A 39 -12.13 -20.71 21.59
N ARG A 40 -11.36 -20.81 22.69
CA ARG A 40 -10.04 -21.47 22.68
C ARG A 40 -10.17 -22.91 22.18
N THR A 41 -11.10 -23.69 22.73
CA THR A 41 -11.32 -25.08 22.31
C THR A 41 -11.65 -25.16 20.82
N LEU A 42 -12.55 -24.31 20.31
CA LEU A 42 -12.89 -24.25 18.88
C LEU A 42 -11.69 -23.88 17.99
N LEU A 43 -10.79 -23.02 18.48
CA LEU A 43 -9.56 -22.66 17.77
C LEU A 43 -8.56 -23.84 17.74
N GLU A 44 -8.38 -24.55 18.84
CA GLU A 44 -7.47 -25.70 18.96
C GLU A 44 -7.85 -26.88 18.06
N GLU A 45 -9.14 -27.03 17.74
CA GLU A 45 -9.63 -28.05 16.80
C GLU A 45 -9.16 -27.82 15.35
N LYS A 46 -8.81 -26.58 14.99
CA LYS A 46 -8.49 -26.18 13.60
C LYS A 46 -7.08 -25.63 13.44
N PHE A 47 -6.52 -25.04 14.48
CA PHE A 47 -5.30 -24.26 14.41
C PHE A 47 -4.38 -24.55 15.58
N GLU A 48 -3.09 -24.30 15.36
CA GLU A 48 -2.13 -24.21 16.45
C GLU A 48 -2.20 -22.81 17.07
N ILE A 49 -2.57 -22.71 18.35
CA ILE A 49 -2.52 -21.43 19.08
C ILE A 49 -1.07 -21.12 19.43
N LEU A 50 -0.56 -19.99 18.94
CA LEU A 50 0.80 -19.51 19.20
C LEU A 50 0.85 -18.45 20.30
N LEU A 51 -0.21 -17.67 20.46
CA LEU A 51 -0.33 -16.68 21.53
C LEU A 51 -1.79 -16.57 21.93
N GLU A 52 -2.00 -16.46 23.22
CA GLU A 52 -3.24 -16.01 23.82
C GLU A 52 -2.91 -14.99 24.91
N THR A 53 -3.40 -13.77 24.76
CA THR A 53 -3.09 -12.67 25.68
C THR A 53 -4.27 -11.72 25.80
N GLU A 54 -4.42 -11.07 26.95
CA GLU A 54 -5.21 -9.85 27.04
C GLU A 54 -4.39 -8.67 26.51
N ILE A 55 -4.95 -7.90 25.58
CA ILE A 55 -4.42 -6.60 25.16
C ILE A 55 -5.19 -5.52 25.92
N GLU A 56 -4.50 -4.52 26.48
CA GLU A 56 -5.13 -3.34 27.05
C GLU A 56 -4.58 -2.06 26.40
N TRP A 57 -5.46 -1.33 25.71
CA TRP A 57 -5.18 0.00 25.17
C TRP A 57 -5.39 1.10 26.22
N SER A 58 -4.68 2.21 26.04
CA SER A 58 -4.88 3.38 26.89
C SER A 58 -6.24 4.02 26.63
N LYS A 59 -6.79 4.69 27.64
CA LYS A 59 -8.04 5.47 27.47
C LYS A 59 -7.88 6.58 26.43
N LYS A 60 -6.68 7.18 26.37
CA LYS A 60 -6.33 8.26 25.45
C LYS A 60 -6.43 7.80 24.00
N ASN A 61 -5.80 6.67 23.66
CA ASN A 61 -5.65 6.24 22.27
C ASN A 61 -6.70 5.23 21.81
N PHE A 62 -7.64 4.81 22.68
CA PHE A 62 -8.66 3.79 22.38
C PHE A 62 -9.37 4.01 21.03
N LYS A 63 -9.87 5.23 20.78
CA LYS A 63 -10.61 5.54 19.55
C LYS A 63 -9.71 5.53 18.31
N GLN A 64 -8.50 6.07 18.43
CA GLN A 64 -7.50 6.05 17.36
C GLN A 64 -7.05 4.63 17.02
N ASN A 65 -6.77 3.80 18.02
CA ASN A 65 -6.39 2.41 17.82
C ASN A 65 -7.52 1.64 17.12
N ALA A 66 -8.77 1.83 17.56
CA ALA A 66 -9.94 1.26 16.94
C ALA A 66 -10.09 1.69 15.47
N ALA A 67 -9.86 2.96 15.13
CA ALA A 67 -9.93 3.43 13.74
C ALA A 67 -8.80 2.85 12.88
N ARG A 68 -7.55 2.93 13.37
CA ARG A 68 -6.35 2.47 12.65
C ARG A 68 -6.37 0.97 12.38
N LEU A 69 -6.82 0.16 13.33
CA LEU A 69 -6.90 -1.30 13.17
C LEU A 69 -7.84 -1.72 12.02
N TYR A 70 -8.84 -0.90 11.71
CA TYR A 70 -9.78 -1.10 10.61
C TYR A 70 -9.46 -0.23 9.38
N GLU A 71 -8.18 0.10 9.17
CA GLU A 71 -7.69 0.88 8.02
C GLU A 71 -8.45 2.20 7.82
N THR A 72 -8.86 2.85 8.92
CA THR A 72 -9.46 4.18 8.87
C THR A 72 -8.47 5.21 9.40
N PRO A 73 -7.86 6.03 8.52
CA PRO A 73 -6.88 7.02 8.92
C PRO A 73 -7.45 8.08 9.87
N ILE A 74 -6.55 8.70 10.65
CA ILE A 74 -6.89 9.77 11.58
C ILE A 74 -7.30 11.01 10.80
N ARG A 75 -8.39 11.65 11.20
CA ARG A 75 -8.84 12.90 10.57
C ARG A 75 -8.22 14.10 11.28
N SER A 76 -7.39 14.85 10.55
CA SER A 76 -6.90 16.16 11.00
C SER A 76 -8.05 17.15 11.14
N ASN A 77 -7.92 18.12 12.06
CA ASN A 77 -8.88 19.20 12.32
C ASN A 77 -10.29 18.75 12.73
N ILE A 78 -10.47 17.47 13.07
CA ILE A 78 -11.71 16.94 13.60
C ILE A 78 -11.38 16.30 14.95
N PRO A 79 -11.90 16.83 16.07
CA PRO A 79 -11.71 16.20 17.37
C PRO A 79 -12.21 14.76 17.36
N ASP A 80 -11.51 13.87 18.05
CA ASP A 80 -11.81 12.43 18.11
C ASP A 80 -13.28 12.15 18.45
N ALA A 81 -13.88 12.94 19.35
CA ALA A 81 -15.30 12.85 19.71
C ALA A 81 -16.25 12.93 18.50
N LYS A 82 -15.87 13.65 17.44
CA LYS A 82 -16.65 13.85 16.22
C LYS A 82 -16.32 12.85 15.10
N TRP A 83 -15.37 11.93 15.32
CA TRP A 83 -15.10 10.89 14.32
C TRP A 83 -16.30 9.94 14.23
N THR A 84 -16.74 9.70 13.00
CA THR A 84 -17.93 8.89 12.67
C THR A 84 -17.68 7.38 12.72
N THR A 85 -16.46 6.96 13.02
CA THR A 85 -16.00 5.59 12.90
C THR A 85 -16.47 4.79 14.10
N GLY A 86 -17.68 4.22 14.11
CA GLY A 86 -18.24 3.50 15.27
C GLY A 86 -17.54 2.19 15.68
N HIS A 87 -16.25 2.01 15.36
CA HIS A 87 -15.48 0.81 15.66
C HIS A 87 -15.30 0.62 17.18
N GLU A 88 -15.10 1.70 17.94
CA GLU A 88 -14.98 1.66 19.40
C GLU A 88 -16.25 1.11 20.06
N LYS A 89 -17.43 1.38 19.50
CA LYS A 89 -18.70 0.86 20.01
C LYS A 89 -18.80 -0.65 19.83
N LYS A 90 -18.28 -1.17 18.71
CA LYS A 90 -18.20 -2.61 18.45
C LYS A 90 -17.22 -3.29 19.41
N ILE A 91 -16.08 -2.66 19.69
CA ILE A 91 -15.04 -3.21 20.57
C ILE A 91 -15.50 -3.18 22.05
N GLY A 92 -16.19 -2.11 22.45
CA GLY A 92 -16.88 -1.98 23.75
C GLY A 92 -15.96 -1.66 24.94
N SER A 93 -14.78 -2.27 24.98
CA SER A 93 -13.81 -2.10 26.07
C SER A 93 -12.40 -1.79 25.57
N ARG A 94 -11.61 -1.11 26.40
CA ARG A 94 -10.18 -0.86 26.15
C ARG A 94 -9.33 -2.12 26.17
N SER A 95 -9.84 -3.22 26.74
CA SER A 95 -9.16 -4.49 26.72
C SER A 95 -9.96 -5.59 26.02
N PHE A 96 -9.25 -6.49 25.36
CA PHE A 96 -9.79 -7.60 24.59
C PHE A 96 -8.82 -8.79 24.64
N ILE A 97 -9.32 -10.00 24.42
CA ILE A 97 -8.45 -11.18 24.30
C ILE A 97 -8.03 -11.30 22.84
N LEU A 98 -6.73 -11.46 22.60
CA LEU A 98 -6.15 -11.73 21.30
C LEU A 98 -5.59 -13.14 21.28
N PHE A 99 -6.05 -13.92 20.30
CA PHE A 99 -5.38 -15.14 19.87
C PHE A 99 -4.57 -14.86 18.60
N VAL A 100 -3.35 -15.39 18.52
CA VAL A 100 -2.64 -15.57 17.27
C VAL A 100 -2.55 -17.06 17.01
N VAL A 101 -3.05 -17.47 15.85
CA VAL A 101 -3.12 -18.87 15.45
C VAL A 101 -2.38 -19.11 14.15
N LYS A 102 -1.84 -20.32 14.02
CA LYS A 102 -1.17 -20.82 12.81
C LYS A 102 -2.04 -21.90 12.17
N ASP A 103 -2.29 -21.74 10.88
CA ASP A 103 -2.97 -22.70 10.03
C ASP A 103 -1.93 -23.41 9.15
N ASN A 104 -1.71 -24.70 9.41
CA ASN A 104 -0.78 -25.53 8.65
C ASN A 104 -1.37 -26.04 7.33
N SER A 105 -2.65 -25.80 7.05
CA SER A 105 -3.34 -26.26 5.84
C SER A 105 -4.39 -25.23 5.40
N PRO A 106 -3.94 -24.00 5.05
CA PRO A 106 -4.84 -22.91 4.71
C PRO A 106 -5.63 -23.21 3.43
N ASN A 107 -6.89 -22.81 3.44
CA ASN A 107 -7.77 -22.97 2.30
C ASN A 107 -8.19 -21.60 1.74
N TYR A 108 -7.45 -21.10 0.76
CA TYR A 108 -7.73 -19.78 0.17
C TYR A 108 -8.67 -19.84 -1.03
N THR A 109 -9.69 -18.99 -0.99
CA THR A 109 -10.52 -18.63 -2.14
C THR A 109 -11.09 -17.22 -1.96
N TYR A 110 -11.90 -16.77 -2.92
CA TYR A 110 -12.62 -15.51 -2.79
C TYR A 110 -13.75 -15.63 -1.76
N GLY A 111 -13.57 -14.95 -0.62
CA GLY A 111 -14.58 -14.76 0.40
C GLY A 111 -15.27 -13.41 0.24
N ARG A 112 -16.54 -13.32 0.67
CA ARG A 112 -17.26 -12.04 0.76
C ARG A 112 -17.26 -11.54 2.20
N SER A 113 -16.73 -10.36 2.44
CA SER A 113 -16.73 -9.73 3.76
C SER A 113 -18.08 -9.08 4.11
N VAL A 114 -18.25 -8.69 5.36
CA VAL A 114 -19.47 -8.01 5.85
C VAL A 114 -19.69 -6.64 5.18
N SER A 115 -18.63 -6.01 4.66
CA SER A 115 -18.69 -4.78 3.87
C SER A 115 -18.94 -5.04 2.39
N LYS A 116 -19.28 -6.29 2.01
CA LYS A 116 -19.53 -6.77 0.65
C LYS A 116 -18.30 -6.78 -0.26
N LYS A 117 -17.09 -6.53 0.27
CA LYS A 117 -15.84 -6.72 -0.50
C LYS A 117 -15.65 -8.21 -0.80
N ILE A 118 -15.10 -8.52 -1.97
CA ILE A 118 -14.73 -9.86 -2.39
C ILE A 118 -13.21 -9.90 -2.47
N GLU A 119 -12.58 -10.74 -1.67
CA GLU A 119 -11.13 -10.79 -1.52
C GLU A 119 -10.65 -12.21 -1.22
N LEU A 120 -9.39 -12.50 -1.58
CA LEU A 120 -8.78 -13.76 -1.18
C LEU A 120 -8.77 -13.85 0.34
N SER A 121 -9.32 -14.94 0.86
CA SER A 121 -9.49 -15.18 2.29
C SER A 121 -9.25 -16.65 2.60
N ASN A 122 -8.67 -16.92 3.77
CA ASN A 122 -8.60 -18.27 4.32
C ASN A 122 -9.98 -18.67 4.86
N LEU A 123 -10.61 -19.64 4.20
CA LEU A 123 -11.94 -20.12 4.57
C LEU A 123 -11.98 -20.77 5.95
N ASN A 124 -10.90 -21.41 6.39
CA ASN A 124 -10.85 -22.01 7.72
C ASN A 124 -11.09 -20.93 8.78
N VAL A 125 -10.41 -19.78 8.63
CA VAL A 125 -10.54 -18.62 9.52
C VAL A 125 -11.92 -17.96 9.39
N VAL A 126 -12.39 -17.72 8.16
CA VAL A 126 -13.67 -17.04 7.92
C VAL A 126 -14.85 -17.86 8.45
N ASN A 127 -14.86 -19.17 8.20
CA ASN A 127 -15.93 -20.07 8.64
C ASN A 127 -15.96 -20.17 10.17
N LEU A 128 -14.81 -20.41 10.81
CA LEU A 128 -14.76 -20.50 12.27
C LEU A 128 -15.18 -19.20 12.95
N LYS A 129 -14.75 -18.03 12.43
CA LYS A 129 -15.24 -16.74 12.93
C LYS A 129 -16.76 -16.63 12.84
N ASN A 130 -17.36 -17.06 11.73
CA ASN A 130 -18.81 -16.97 11.54
C ASN A 130 -19.56 -17.93 12.48
N GLU A 131 -19.03 -19.13 12.69
CA GLU A 131 -19.54 -20.09 13.68
C GLU A 131 -19.51 -19.50 15.10
N ILE A 132 -18.35 -18.99 15.54
CA ILE A 132 -18.20 -18.32 16.83
C ILE A 132 -19.19 -17.16 16.98
N ARG A 133 -19.35 -16.34 15.93
CA ARG A 133 -20.33 -15.24 15.94
C ARG A 133 -21.77 -15.73 16.05
N ALA A 134 -22.13 -16.84 15.41
CA ALA A 134 -23.46 -17.41 15.49
C ALA A 134 -23.77 -17.90 16.92
N ILE A 135 -22.81 -18.59 17.54
CA ILE A 135 -22.90 -19.07 18.93
C ILE A 135 -23.13 -17.88 19.88
N ILE A 136 -22.27 -16.86 19.84
CA ILE A 136 -22.39 -15.70 20.73
C ILE A 136 -23.68 -14.93 20.46
N PHE A 137 -24.08 -14.82 19.19
CA PHE A 137 -25.31 -14.14 18.83
C PHE A 137 -26.55 -14.86 19.38
N SER A 138 -26.58 -16.19 19.43
CA SER A 138 -27.72 -16.90 20.02
C SER A 138 -27.95 -16.53 21.49
N GLU A 139 -26.88 -16.30 22.24
CA GLU A 139 -26.92 -16.09 23.69
C GLU A 139 -27.06 -14.61 24.09
N VAL A 140 -26.26 -13.71 23.52
CA VAL A 140 -26.21 -12.28 23.95
C VAL A 140 -26.57 -11.29 22.84
N LYS A 141 -27.05 -11.77 21.68
CA LYS A 141 -27.47 -10.94 20.53
C LYS A 141 -26.38 -9.99 19.99
N ALA A 142 -25.11 -10.29 20.24
CA ALA A 142 -23.97 -9.47 19.81
C ALA A 142 -23.40 -9.93 18.45
N LYS A 143 -23.85 -9.32 17.35
CA LYS A 143 -23.53 -9.73 15.97
C LYS A 143 -22.04 -9.71 15.59
N PHE A 144 -21.27 -8.79 16.18
CA PHE A 144 -19.87 -8.53 15.78
C PHE A 144 -18.89 -8.73 16.94
N ALA A 145 -19.20 -9.61 17.89
CA ALA A 145 -18.45 -9.85 19.11
C ALA A 145 -16.99 -10.30 18.90
N VAL A 146 -16.68 -10.93 17.76
CA VAL A 146 -15.33 -11.39 17.41
C VAL A 146 -14.87 -10.77 16.09
N HIS A 147 -13.60 -10.42 16.01
CA HIS A 147 -12.89 -10.03 14.79
C HIS A 147 -11.82 -11.07 14.44
N SER A 148 -11.56 -11.24 13.15
CA SER A 148 -10.40 -12.00 12.67
C SER A 148 -9.75 -11.30 11.48
N THR A 149 -8.45 -11.53 11.31
CA THR A 149 -7.75 -11.23 10.05
C THR A 149 -8.05 -12.33 9.05
N ASN A 150 -8.74 -12.03 7.95
CA ASN A 150 -9.27 -13.05 7.04
C ASN A 150 -8.26 -13.59 6.03
N ASN A 151 -7.15 -12.91 5.88
CA ASN A 151 -6.07 -13.27 4.98
C ASN A 151 -4.73 -12.84 5.59
N ILE A 152 -3.67 -13.40 5.03
CA ILE A 152 -2.30 -13.18 5.48
C ILE A 152 -1.90 -11.70 5.43
N HIS A 153 -2.41 -10.91 4.48
CA HIS A 153 -2.12 -9.48 4.41
C HIS A 153 -2.78 -8.69 5.56
N GLU A 154 -4.01 -9.04 5.95
CA GLU A 154 -4.65 -8.48 7.16
C GLU A 154 -3.87 -8.84 8.42
N PHE A 155 -3.34 -10.08 8.50
CA PHE A 155 -2.49 -10.51 9.61
C PHE A 155 -1.20 -9.68 9.69
N PHE A 156 -0.48 -9.56 8.57
CA PHE A 156 0.73 -8.74 8.45
C PHE A 156 0.47 -7.25 8.72
N PHE A 157 -0.74 -6.73 8.45
CA PHE A 157 -1.10 -5.38 8.85
C PHE A 157 -1.36 -5.25 10.35
N GLN A 158 -2.20 -6.11 10.93
CA GLN A 158 -2.71 -5.93 12.29
C GLN A 158 -1.77 -6.44 13.38
N ALA A 159 -1.16 -7.61 13.19
CA ALA A 159 -0.36 -8.26 14.21
C ALA A 159 0.88 -7.44 14.63
N PRO A 160 1.75 -6.95 13.73
CA PRO A 160 2.89 -6.13 14.15
C PRO A 160 2.46 -4.77 14.72
N LEU A 161 1.32 -4.20 14.29
CA LEU A 161 0.79 -2.98 14.89
C LEU A 161 0.33 -3.19 16.34
N ILE A 162 -0.27 -4.34 16.66
CA ILE A 162 -0.75 -4.64 18.02
C ILE A 162 0.41 -5.09 18.91
N LEU A 163 1.28 -5.96 18.40
CA LEU A 163 2.25 -6.71 19.20
C LEU A 163 3.66 -6.13 19.15
N GLY A 164 3.99 -5.35 18.12
CA GLY A 164 5.36 -4.93 17.80
C GLY A 164 6.12 -5.98 17.00
N VAL A 165 7.24 -5.54 16.40
CA VAL A 165 8.02 -6.35 15.45
C VAL A 165 8.60 -7.61 16.09
N ASP A 166 9.20 -7.50 17.27
CA ASP A 166 9.90 -8.63 17.90
C ASP A 166 8.97 -9.80 18.19
N LEU A 167 7.80 -9.52 18.77
CA LEU A 167 6.81 -10.54 19.07
C LEU A 167 6.18 -11.10 17.79
N PHE A 168 5.90 -10.23 16.81
CA PHE A 168 5.41 -10.64 15.50
C PHE A 168 6.38 -11.61 14.80
N GLN A 169 7.69 -11.34 14.80
CA GLN A 169 8.69 -12.22 14.18
C GLN A 169 8.77 -13.59 14.88
N LYS A 170 8.73 -13.63 16.21
CA LYS A 170 8.69 -14.89 16.96
C LYS A 170 7.47 -15.73 16.57
N LEU A 171 6.30 -15.10 16.48
CA LEU A 171 5.06 -15.76 16.07
C LEU A 171 5.12 -16.25 14.62
N LEU A 172 5.67 -15.45 13.71
CA LEU A 172 5.83 -15.84 12.30
C LEU A 172 6.77 -17.04 12.14
N ASN A 173 7.74 -17.19 13.05
CA ASN A 173 8.62 -18.36 13.13
C ASN A 173 7.97 -19.57 13.84
N GLY A 174 6.67 -19.50 14.17
CA GLY A 174 5.92 -20.57 14.83
C GLY A 174 6.22 -20.72 16.32
N GLN A 175 6.88 -19.73 16.95
CA GLN A 175 7.15 -19.80 18.38
C GLN A 175 5.86 -19.60 19.18
N LYS A 176 5.58 -20.53 20.11
CA LYS A 176 4.55 -20.34 21.13
C LYS A 176 5.04 -19.35 22.19
N ILE A 177 4.22 -18.35 22.49
CA ILE A 177 4.52 -17.27 23.42
C ILE A 177 3.52 -17.33 24.58
N ILE A 178 4.06 -17.40 25.79
CA ILE A 178 3.29 -17.33 27.03
C ILE A 178 3.40 -15.91 27.55
N GLN A 179 2.34 -15.14 27.38
CA GLN A 179 2.22 -13.79 27.91
C GLN A 179 0.75 -13.52 28.21
N GLU A 180 0.41 -13.40 29.49
CA GLU A 180 -1.00 -13.28 29.89
C GLU A 180 -1.60 -11.93 29.50
N LYS A 181 -0.81 -10.87 29.56
CA LYS A 181 -1.25 -9.50 29.30
C LYS A 181 -0.18 -8.65 28.64
N ILE A 182 -0.62 -7.81 27.70
CA ILE A 182 0.17 -6.77 27.06
C ILE A 182 -0.60 -5.46 27.17
N SER A 183 -0.08 -4.52 27.97
CA SER A 183 -0.63 -3.18 28.11
C SER A 183 0.16 -2.21 27.22
N LYS A 184 -0.27 -2.05 25.96
CA LYS A 184 0.32 -1.10 25.01
C LYS A 184 -0.73 -0.64 24.00
N ASP A 185 -0.58 0.58 23.49
CA ASP A 185 -1.32 1.03 22.32
C ASP A 185 -0.71 0.47 21.03
N LEU A 186 -1.38 0.69 19.89
CA LEU A 186 -0.80 0.32 18.59
C LEU A 186 0.52 1.05 18.37
N GLU A 187 1.46 0.41 17.67
CA GLU A 187 2.73 1.02 17.27
C GLU A 187 2.50 2.38 16.60
N GLY A 188 3.28 3.39 17.00
CA GLY A 188 3.11 4.76 16.52
C GLY A 188 1.85 5.51 17.00
N ALA A 189 1.09 5.02 17.98
CA ALA A 189 -0.11 5.71 18.48
C ALA A 189 0.18 7.12 19.01
N ASP A 190 1.32 7.28 19.69
CA ASP A 190 1.84 8.56 20.15
C ASP A 190 2.95 9.10 19.23
N GLY A 191 2.90 8.76 17.94
CA GLY A 191 4.00 9.00 17.01
C GLY A 191 5.17 8.03 17.24
N TRP A 192 6.22 8.23 16.46
CA TRP A 192 7.35 7.31 16.34
C TRP A 192 8.56 7.87 17.09
N THR A 193 9.30 7.01 17.78
CA THR A 193 10.54 7.42 18.47
C THR A 193 11.67 7.68 17.47
N SER A 194 11.71 6.93 16.38
CA SER A 194 12.70 7.04 15.31
C SER A 194 12.12 6.67 13.95
N TYR A 195 12.79 7.07 12.87
CA TYR A 195 12.46 6.60 11.52
C TYR A 195 12.73 5.09 11.38
N GLN A 196 13.72 4.54 12.08
CA GLN A 196 13.99 3.11 12.07
C GLN A 196 12.81 2.29 12.57
N GLU A 197 12.21 2.68 13.70
CA GLU A 197 11.00 2.06 14.25
C GLU A 197 9.84 2.12 13.24
N LEU A 198 9.63 3.31 12.65
CA LEU A 198 8.60 3.55 11.64
C LEU A 198 8.76 2.61 10.44
N PHE A 199 9.95 2.55 9.83
CA PHE A 199 10.17 1.74 8.64
C PHE A 199 10.17 0.24 8.96
N ASN A 200 10.62 -0.17 10.15
CA ASN A 200 10.48 -1.55 10.60
C ASN A 200 9.02 -2.01 10.59
N ILE A 201 8.09 -1.18 11.10
CA ILE A 201 6.66 -1.48 11.05
C ILE A 201 6.12 -1.42 9.62
N LEU A 202 6.47 -0.41 8.82
CA LEU A 202 5.99 -0.29 7.45
C LEU A 202 6.37 -1.51 6.59
N ASN A 203 7.58 -2.05 6.77
CA ASN A 203 8.03 -3.22 6.01
C ASN A 203 7.15 -4.45 6.24
N TYR A 204 6.59 -4.62 7.44
CA TYR A 204 5.67 -5.72 7.73
C TYR A 204 4.21 -5.42 7.38
N THR A 205 3.83 -4.15 7.28
CA THR A 205 2.40 -3.77 7.20
C THR A 205 1.95 -3.28 5.84
N ASN A 206 2.88 -2.91 4.95
CA ASN A 206 2.56 -2.20 3.71
C ASN A 206 3.43 -2.63 2.52
N ASN A 207 2.87 -2.47 1.32
CA ASN A 207 3.63 -2.43 0.08
C ASN A 207 3.86 -0.97 -0.29
N TYR A 208 5.08 -0.47 -0.06
CA TYR A 208 5.42 0.93 -0.26
C TYR A 208 6.86 1.11 -0.75
N LEU A 209 7.18 2.31 -1.20
CA LEU A 209 8.54 2.81 -1.33
C LEU A 209 8.60 4.32 -1.06
N VAL A 210 9.77 4.83 -0.67
CA VAL A 210 10.06 6.27 -0.55
C VAL A 210 10.56 6.78 -1.90
N LEU A 211 9.85 7.72 -2.53
CA LEU A 211 10.09 8.14 -3.92
C LEU A 211 11.39 8.92 -4.10
N ARG A 212 11.83 9.66 -3.08
CA ARG A 212 12.96 10.61 -3.12
C ARG A 212 13.31 11.09 -1.71
N GLY A 213 14.50 11.68 -1.54
CA GLY A 213 14.95 12.19 -0.24
C GLY A 213 15.25 11.08 0.77
N PHE A 214 15.50 9.86 0.30
CA PHE A 214 15.71 8.68 1.12
C PHE A 214 17.17 8.46 1.50
N GLU A 215 18.10 9.26 0.98
CA GLU A 215 19.54 9.03 1.09
C GLU A 215 20.06 8.98 2.54
N SER A 216 19.42 9.73 3.45
CA SER A 216 19.75 9.75 4.89
C SER A 216 18.84 8.86 5.74
N LEU A 217 17.80 8.26 5.16
CA LEU A 217 16.89 7.37 5.89
C LEU A 217 17.56 6.00 6.15
N PRO A 218 17.21 5.33 7.26
CA PRO A 218 16.27 5.73 8.31
C PRO A 218 16.95 6.50 9.47
N ASN A 219 18.15 7.03 9.28
CA ASN A 219 18.88 7.73 10.35
C ASN A 219 18.33 9.15 10.55
N GLU A 220 18.18 9.90 9.46
CA GLU A 220 17.77 11.30 9.48
C GLU A 220 16.85 11.65 8.31
N ASN A 221 15.96 12.61 8.53
CA ASN A 221 15.14 13.23 7.49
C ASN A 221 15.20 14.76 7.65
N PRO A 222 16.25 15.42 7.14
CA PRO A 222 16.43 16.86 7.31
C PRO A 222 15.31 17.68 6.66
N GLU A 223 14.65 17.14 5.62
CA GLU A 223 13.57 17.84 4.91
C GLU A 223 12.24 17.78 5.65
N LYS A 224 12.10 16.89 6.64
CA LYS A 224 10.86 16.65 7.42
C LYS A 224 9.64 16.45 6.51
N ASP A 225 9.88 15.77 5.39
CA ASP A 225 8.90 15.41 4.38
C ASP A 225 9.15 13.97 3.94
N LEU A 226 8.10 13.21 3.68
CA LEU A 226 8.18 11.87 3.11
C LEU A 226 7.25 11.79 1.91
N ASP A 227 7.86 11.75 0.73
CA ASP A 227 7.21 11.40 -0.52
C ASP A 227 7.20 9.87 -0.69
N VAL A 228 6.03 9.25 -0.74
CA VAL A 228 5.91 7.80 -0.82
C VAL A 228 4.98 7.36 -1.95
N LEU A 229 5.20 6.15 -2.45
CA LEU A 229 4.26 5.43 -3.29
C LEU A 229 3.82 4.16 -2.55
N THR A 230 2.51 3.88 -2.53
CA THR A 230 1.92 2.70 -1.89
C THR A 230 0.81 2.08 -2.76
N ASP A 231 0.43 0.83 -2.52
CA ASP A 231 -0.73 0.22 -3.17
C ASP A 231 -2.06 0.66 -2.54
N ASN A 232 -2.07 0.98 -1.24
CA ASN A 232 -3.26 1.36 -0.48
C ASN A 232 -2.94 2.50 0.50
N TYR A 233 -3.42 3.70 0.18
CA TYR A 233 -3.19 4.88 1.01
C TYR A 233 -3.85 4.80 2.39
N GLN A 234 -5.01 4.12 2.52
CA GLN A 234 -5.73 4.01 3.79
C GLN A 234 -4.93 3.15 4.76
N ARG A 235 -4.48 1.98 4.29
CA ARG A 235 -3.61 1.10 5.07
C ARG A 235 -2.31 1.79 5.48
N PHE A 236 -1.66 2.46 4.52
CA PHE A 236 -0.41 3.17 4.77
C PHE A 236 -0.57 4.27 5.83
N ALA A 237 -1.58 5.14 5.67
CA ALA A 237 -1.85 6.21 6.63
C ALA A 237 -2.28 5.67 8.00
N SER A 238 -3.07 4.59 8.05
CA SER A 238 -3.46 3.93 9.29
C SER A 238 -2.27 3.27 10.00
N ALA A 239 -1.38 2.59 9.28
CA ALA A 239 -0.15 2.02 9.85
C ALA A 239 0.71 3.11 10.48
N LEU A 240 0.85 4.27 9.83
CA LEU A 240 1.63 5.38 10.34
C LEU A 240 1.01 6.16 11.51
N GLY A 241 -0.30 6.03 11.73
CA GLY A 241 -1.03 6.96 12.60
C GLY A 241 -1.05 8.38 12.02
N ALA A 242 -1.13 8.49 10.68
CA ALA A 242 -1.09 9.77 10.00
C ALA A 242 -2.41 10.54 10.15
N ALA A 243 -2.31 11.82 10.49
CA ALA A 243 -3.44 12.75 10.50
C ALA A 243 -3.65 13.36 9.11
N GLN A 244 -4.83 13.15 8.53
CA GLN A 244 -5.15 13.53 7.15
C GLN A 244 -6.42 14.39 7.04
N LEU A 245 -6.50 15.22 6.00
CA LEU A 245 -7.74 15.90 5.64
C LEU A 245 -8.63 14.96 4.84
N GLY A 246 -9.92 14.89 5.15
CA GLY A 246 -10.84 13.95 4.48
C GLY A 246 -10.96 14.11 2.96
N HIS A 247 -10.71 15.32 2.43
CA HIS A 247 -10.74 15.62 0.99
C HIS A 247 -9.35 15.63 0.33
N GLN A 248 -8.27 15.42 1.10
CA GLN A 248 -6.90 15.28 0.60
C GLN A 248 -6.24 14.05 1.24
N PRO A 249 -6.74 12.83 0.94
CA PRO A 249 -6.25 11.58 1.52
C PRO A 249 -4.80 11.23 1.12
N TYR A 250 -4.23 11.98 0.18
CA TYR A 250 -2.83 11.87 -0.25
C TYR A 250 -1.90 12.80 0.54
N LYS A 251 -2.40 13.62 1.47
CA LYS A 251 -1.58 14.45 2.36
C LYS A 251 -1.80 14.05 3.81
N GLY A 252 -0.72 14.03 4.57
CA GLY A 252 -0.76 13.69 5.99
C GLY A 252 0.31 14.39 6.80
N LYS A 253 0.18 14.25 8.12
CA LYS A 253 1.25 14.60 9.06
C LYS A 253 1.41 13.47 10.06
N ILE A 254 2.66 13.18 10.41
CA ILE A 254 3.02 12.27 11.49
C ILE A 254 3.98 12.97 12.45
N ARG A 255 4.23 12.34 13.59
CA ARG A 255 5.26 12.74 14.54
C ARG A 255 6.36 11.67 14.56
N VAL A 256 7.60 12.06 14.34
CA VAL A 256 8.78 11.19 14.45
C VAL A 256 9.84 11.92 15.27
N ASN A 257 10.36 11.29 16.32
CA ASN A 257 11.31 11.91 17.26
C ASN A 257 10.84 13.30 17.76
N ASN A 258 9.56 13.41 18.14
CA ASN A 258 8.88 14.65 18.53
C ASN A 258 8.78 15.74 17.46
N GLU A 259 9.25 15.50 16.24
CA GLU A 259 9.15 16.44 15.13
C GLU A 259 7.94 16.15 14.25
N LYS A 260 7.33 17.19 13.70
CA LYS A 260 6.24 17.05 12.73
C LYS A 260 6.84 16.81 11.35
N VAL A 261 6.43 15.72 10.71
CA VAL A 261 6.85 15.33 9.37
C VAL A 261 5.65 15.38 8.44
N SER A 262 5.81 16.04 7.30
CA SER A 262 4.81 16.06 6.24
C SER A 262 4.83 14.75 5.47
N LEU A 263 3.67 14.28 5.03
CA LEU A 263 3.53 13.09 4.19
C LEU A 263 2.85 13.48 2.88
N ASP A 264 3.49 13.14 1.76
CA ASP A 264 2.90 13.12 0.43
C ASP A 264 2.76 11.66 -0.02
N ILE A 265 1.53 11.14 0.04
CA ILE A 265 1.18 9.75 -0.22
C ILE A 265 0.63 9.64 -1.64
N ARG A 266 1.44 9.11 -2.55
CA ARG A 266 0.99 8.65 -3.86
C ARG A 266 0.57 7.20 -3.77
N TYR A 267 -0.42 6.82 -4.56
CA TYR A 267 -0.93 5.45 -4.52
C TYR A 267 -1.38 4.94 -5.88
N VAL A 268 -1.35 3.61 -6.05
CA VAL A 268 -1.80 2.98 -7.29
C VAL A 268 -3.26 3.39 -7.59
N GLY A 269 -3.46 4.05 -8.73
CA GLY A 269 -4.77 4.57 -9.15
C GLY A 269 -5.04 6.04 -8.83
N ASP A 270 -4.10 6.75 -8.18
CA ASP A 270 -4.20 8.20 -7.93
C ASP A 270 -3.86 9.07 -9.16
N LYS A 271 -3.41 8.42 -10.24
CA LYS A 271 -3.01 9.01 -11.52
C LYS A 271 -1.83 9.96 -11.44
N TYR A 272 -1.09 9.97 -10.33
CA TYR A 272 0.15 10.73 -10.21
C TYR A 272 1.23 10.13 -11.10
N TYR A 273 1.31 8.81 -11.12
CA TYR A 273 1.99 8.02 -12.15
C TYR A 273 0.96 7.16 -12.87
N HIS A 274 1.31 6.70 -14.08
CA HIS A 274 0.53 5.69 -14.77
C HIS A 274 0.36 4.46 -13.89
N THR A 275 -0.84 3.86 -13.88
CA THR A 275 -1.15 2.73 -13.00
C THR A 275 -0.19 1.55 -13.15
N ALA A 276 0.22 1.20 -14.38
CA ALA A 276 1.16 0.10 -14.59
C ALA A 276 2.57 0.46 -14.11
N TRP A 277 3.00 1.70 -14.35
CA TRP A 277 4.30 2.18 -13.85
C TRP A 277 4.36 2.22 -12.32
N ALA A 278 3.29 2.66 -11.66
CA ALA A 278 3.20 2.66 -10.20
C ALA A 278 3.31 1.24 -9.61
N LYS A 279 2.64 0.26 -10.23
CA LYS A 279 2.74 -1.15 -9.83
C LYS A 279 4.14 -1.70 -10.06
N GLU A 280 4.72 -1.46 -11.23
CA GLU A 280 6.07 -1.94 -11.56
C GLU A 280 7.12 -1.36 -10.60
N MET A 281 7.00 -0.09 -10.22
CA MET A 281 7.87 0.53 -9.21
C MET A 281 7.76 -0.17 -7.85
N LEU A 282 6.56 -0.53 -7.42
CA LEU A 282 6.34 -1.27 -6.17
C LEU A 282 6.84 -2.71 -6.26
N GLU A 283 6.67 -3.37 -7.40
CA GLU A 283 7.10 -4.75 -7.63
C GLU A 283 8.63 -4.88 -7.70
N THR A 284 9.31 -3.87 -8.27
CA THR A 284 10.76 -3.88 -8.52
C THR A 284 11.57 -3.03 -7.55
N LYS A 285 10.94 -2.53 -6.48
CA LYS A 285 11.61 -1.75 -5.43
C LYS A 285 12.78 -2.52 -4.81
N VAL A 286 13.76 -1.78 -4.34
CA VAL A 286 14.96 -2.31 -3.66
C VAL A 286 15.05 -1.74 -2.25
N THR A 287 15.88 -2.33 -1.40
CA THR A 287 16.11 -1.84 -0.04
C THR A 287 17.40 -1.04 0.06
N LEU A 288 17.35 0.08 0.77
CA LEU A 288 18.51 0.86 1.21
C LEU A 288 18.38 1.08 2.71
N ASN A 289 19.32 0.57 3.50
CA ASN A 289 19.33 0.69 4.97
C ASN A 289 17.99 0.27 5.64
N GLY A 290 17.32 -0.75 5.09
CA GLY A 290 16.03 -1.21 5.61
C GLY A 290 14.81 -0.38 5.17
N VAL A 291 14.98 0.59 4.27
CA VAL A 291 13.89 1.38 3.66
C VAL A 291 13.71 0.95 2.22
N PHE A 292 12.45 0.75 1.79
CA PHE A 292 12.15 0.46 0.40
C PHE A 292 12.23 1.73 -0.46
N ILE A 293 12.97 1.66 -1.57
CA ILE A 293 13.21 2.75 -2.51
C ILE A 293 13.03 2.26 -3.96
N PRO A 294 12.83 3.14 -4.95
CA PRO A 294 12.77 2.73 -6.34
C PRO A 294 14.09 2.12 -6.79
N ARG A 295 14.03 1.15 -7.70
CA ARG A 295 15.18 0.76 -8.52
C ARG A 295 15.77 2.00 -9.21
N SER A 296 17.07 2.03 -9.43
CA SER A 296 17.81 3.21 -9.90
C SER A 296 17.27 3.86 -11.18
N ASP A 297 16.82 3.07 -12.16
CA ASP A 297 16.19 3.56 -13.38
C ASP A 297 14.81 4.17 -13.11
N HIS A 298 13.97 3.51 -12.32
CA HIS A 298 12.71 4.08 -11.85
C HIS A 298 12.93 5.35 -11.05
N TYR A 299 13.97 5.42 -10.22
CA TYR A 299 14.31 6.64 -9.49
C TYR A 299 14.64 7.77 -10.46
N PHE A 300 15.48 7.52 -11.46
CA PHE A 300 15.82 8.51 -12.49
C PHE A 300 14.57 9.04 -13.21
N PHE A 301 13.75 8.16 -13.79
CA PHE A 301 12.60 8.56 -14.60
C PHE A 301 11.48 9.17 -13.74
N SER A 302 11.22 8.66 -12.54
CA SER A 302 10.21 9.23 -11.64
C SER A 302 10.63 10.60 -11.09
N LEU A 303 11.91 10.80 -10.78
CA LEU A 303 12.44 12.10 -10.35
C LEU A 303 12.43 13.11 -11.50
N LEU A 304 12.82 12.72 -12.71
CA LEU A 304 12.75 13.57 -13.90
C LEU A 304 11.30 13.96 -14.20
N PHE A 305 10.38 13.00 -14.17
CA PHE A 305 8.95 13.24 -14.35
C PHE A 305 8.42 14.21 -13.29
N HIS A 306 8.72 13.97 -12.02
CA HIS A 306 8.35 14.88 -10.93
C HIS A 306 8.87 16.30 -11.16
N ALA A 307 10.16 16.44 -11.43
CA ALA A 307 10.82 17.73 -11.54
C ALA A 307 10.39 18.56 -12.76
N LYS A 308 10.01 17.90 -13.86
CA LYS A 308 9.72 18.57 -15.14
C LYS A 308 8.26 18.55 -15.57
N VAL A 309 7.51 17.52 -15.21
CA VAL A 309 6.08 17.40 -15.54
C VAL A 309 5.22 17.98 -14.43
N GLN A 310 5.59 17.72 -13.17
CA GLN A 310 4.73 17.96 -12.01
C GLN A 310 5.13 19.17 -11.13
N LYS A 311 6.15 19.92 -11.54
CA LYS A 311 6.65 21.11 -10.84
C LYS A 311 6.88 22.25 -11.83
N PRO A 312 6.67 23.51 -11.41
CA PRO A 312 6.84 24.67 -12.28
C PRO A 312 8.31 24.94 -12.63
N LYS A 313 9.25 24.52 -11.76
CA LYS A 313 10.69 24.65 -11.97
C LYS A 313 11.39 23.44 -11.36
N VAL A 314 12.47 23.01 -12.02
CA VAL A 314 13.40 22.02 -11.47
C VAL A 314 14.13 22.63 -10.28
N LYS A 315 14.06 21.99 -9.12
CA LYS A 315 14.86 22.39 -7.96
C LYS A 315 16.34 22.09 -8.24
N GLU A 316 17.23 23.01 -7.86
CA GLU A 316 18.67 22.89 -8.12
C GLU A 316 19.26 21.58 -7.60
N LYS A 317 18.80 21.12 -6.42
CA LYS A 317 19.23 19.85 -5.83
C LYS A 317 18.96 18.62 -6.69
N TYR A 318 17.96 18.64 -7.59
CA TYR A 318 17.63 17.49 -8.43
C TYR A 318 18.61 17.31 -9.59
N ILE A 319 19.29 18.37 -10.03
CA ILE A 319 20.26 18.30 -11.13
C ILE A 319 21.43 17.37 -10.80
N PRO A 320 22.18 17.55 -9.70
CA PRO A 320 23.28 16.64 -9.36
C PRO A 320 22.80 15.21 -9.06
N ILE A 321 21.59 15.04 -8.50
CA ILE A 321 21.01 13.71 -8.25
C ILE A 321 20.76 12.98 -9.57
N LEU A 322 20.06 13.62 -10.52
CA LEU A 322 19.79 13.04 -11.83
C LEU A 322 21.08 12.72 -12.59
N SER A 323 22.06 13.63 -12.58
CA SER A 323 23.37 13.41 -13.20
C SER A 323 24.09 12.21 -12.59
N LYS A 324 24.11 12.08 -11.26
CA LYS A 324 24.75 10.95 -10.57
C LYS A 324 24.11 9.62 -10.96
N ILE A 325 22.77 9.55 -10.96
CA ILE A 325 22.05 8.33 -11.34
C ILE A 325 22.31 7.98 -12.82
N ALA A 326 22.26 8.99 -13.71
CA ALA A 326 22.55 8.79 -15.14
C ALA A 326 23.96 8.25 -15.39
N THR A 327 24.98 8.79 -14.70
CA THR A 327 26.35 8.29 -14.77
C THR A 327 26.43 6.83 -14.31
N ASN A 328 25.82 6.50 -13.17
CA ASN A 328 25.82 5.13 -12.64
C ASN A 328 25.12 4.13 -13.57
N LEU A 329 24.13 4.57 -14.34
CA LEU A 329 23.40 3.74 -15.31
C LEU A 329 23.99 3.81 -16.74
N ASN A 330 25.11 4.50 -16.93
CA ASN A 330 25.73 4.73 -18.23
C ASN A 330 24.78 5.37 -19.26
N PHE A 331 23.93 6.30 -18.83
CA PHE A 331 23.05 7.08 -19.71
C PHE A 331 23.83 8.20 -20.41
N SER A 332 24.75 7.82 -21.31
CA SER A 332 25.58 8.75 -22.10
C SER A 332 24.76 9.71 -22.99
N TRP A 333 23.50 9.37 -23.25
CA TRP A 333 22.53 10.20 -23.98
C TRP A 333 21.89 11.28 -23.10
N TYR A 334 21.98 11.20 -21.78
CA TYR A 334 21.43 12.21 -20.87
C TYR A 334 22.36 13.40 -20.73
N LYS A 335 21.80 14.60 -20.93
CA LYS A 335 22.50 15.89 -20.94
C LYS A 335 21.86 16.82 -19.91
N PRO A 336 22.45 17.01 -18.72
CA PRO A 336 21.89 17.86 -17.66
C PRO A 336 21.60 19.29 -18.11
N GLU A 337 22.43 19.84 -19.00
CA GLU A 337 22.28 21.17 -19.59
C GLU A 337 21.02 21.31 -20.45
N LYS A 338 20.40 20.20 -20.86
CA LYS A 338 19.14 20.16 -21.62
C LYS A 338 17.90 20.05 -20.74
N LEU A 339 18.03 20.04 -19.41
CA LEU A 339 16.86 19.99 -18.50
C LEU A 339 15.91 21.19 -18.64
N ALA A 340 16.41 22.35 -19.07
CA ALA A 340 15.59 23.52 -19.35
C ALA A 340 14.74 23.38 -20.63
N ASP A 341 15.10 22.47 -21.54
CA ASP A 341 14.39 22.24 -22.80
C ASP A 341 13.21 21.26 -22.60
N ASP A 342 11.99 21.82 -22.54
CA ASP A 342 10.77 21.06 -22.33
C ASP A 342 10.50 20.03 -23.44
N LYS A 343 10.87 20.34 -24.68
CA LYS A 343 10.70 19.42 -25.81
C LYS A 343 11.65 18.25 -25.68
N TYR A 344 12.92 18.51 -25.37
CA TYR A 344 13.92 17.47 -25.13
C TYR A 344 13.48 16.53 -24.00
N VAL A 345 13.12 17.07 -22.84
CA VAL A 345 12.70 16.25 -21.69
C VAL A 345 11.42 15.47 -22.01
N GLY A 346 10.44 16.11 -22.65
CA GLY A 346 9.20 15.46 -23.03
C GLY A 346 9.43 14.30 -24.02
N GLN A 347 10.32 14.46 -25.00
CA GLN A 347 10.69 13.39 -25.93
C GLN A 347 11.45 12.25 -25.25
N LEU A 348 12.35 12.56 -24.31
CA LEU A 348 13.08 11.58 -23.50
C LEU A 348 12.10 10.72 -22.67
N LEU A 349 11.21 11.37 -21.90
CA LEU A 349 10.18 10.67 -21.12
C LEU A 349 9.24 9.86 -22.02
N ASN A 350 8.86 10.40 -23.18
CA ASN A 350 8.03 9.67 -24.14
C ASN A 350 8.71 8.43 -24.69
N GLY A 351 10.02 8.45 -24.91
CA GLY A 351 10.80 7.28 -25.29
C GLY A 351 10.66 6.15 -24.27
N TYR A 352 10.87 6.48 -22.99
CA TYR A 352 10.66 5.54 -21.88
C TYR A 352 9.21 5.04 -21.82
N PHE A 353 8.23 5.94 -21.87
CA PHE A 353 6.81 5.60 -21.80
C PHE A 353 6.37 4.68 -22.95
N ARG A 354 6.90 4.90 -24.16
CA ARG A 354 6.58 4.07 -25.34
C ARG A 354 7.06 2.64 -25.21
N THR A 355 8.26 2.44 -24.67
CA THR A 355 8.85 1.10 -24.49
C THR A 355 8.09 0.29 -23.44
N HIS A 356 7.63 0.97 -22.37
CA HIS A 356 6.94 0.33 -21.25
C HIS A 356 5.40 0.41 -21.35
N TYR A 357 4.85 0.95 -22.43
CA TYR A 357 3.41 1.14 -22.63
C TYR A 357 2.70 1.99 -21.56
N TYR A 358 3.43 2.91 -20.92
CA TYR A 358 2.86 3.90 -20.00
C TYR A 358 2.31 5.11 -20.75
N TYR A 359 1.44 5.89 -20.11
CA TYR A 359 0.98 7.17 -20.66
C TYR A 359 0.75 8.20 -19.55
N TYR A 360 0.74 9.47 -19.93
CA TYR A 360 0.39 10.54 -19.01
C TYR A 360 -1.09 10.47 -18.61
N GLU A 361 -1.38 10.67 -17.32
CA GLU A 361 -2.71 10.81 -16.76
C GLU A 361 -2.79 12.11 -15.95
N ASP A 362 -3.96 12.75 -15.92
CA ASP A 362 -4.21 13.87 -15.02
C ASP A 362 -4.33 13.34 -13.57
N PRO A 363 -3.48 13.79 -12.62
CA PRO A 363 -3.55 13.36 -11.22
C PRO A 363 -4.89 13.71 -10.58
N LEU A 364 -5.37 12.85 -9.66
CA LEU A 364 -6.55 13.15 -8.87
C LEU A 364 -6.33 14.35 -7.93
N ASP A 365 -5.08 14.54 -7.47
CA ASP A 365 -4.66 15.72 -6.73
C ASP A 365 -4.58 16.95 -7.65
N LYS A 366 -5.64 17.76 -7.63
CA LYS A 366 -5.75 19.01 -8.40
C LYS A 366 -4.67 20.05 -8.06
N GLY A 367 -3.95 19.88 -6.96
CA GLY A 367 -2.82 20.74 -6.58
C GLY A 367 -1.51 20.41 -7.29
N VAL A 368 -1.44 19.30 -8.05
CA VAL A 368 -0.25 18.95 -8.82
C VAL A 368 -0.13 19.88 -10.03
N HIS A 369 1.02 20.54 -10.17
CA HIS A 369 1.31 21.36 -11.34
C HIS A 369 1.35 20.50 -12.61
N LYS A 370 0.95 21.08 -13.73
CA LYS A 370 0.97 20.40 -15.04
C LYS A 370 1.76 21.23 -16.03
N ASN A 371 2.97 20.78 -16.35
CA ASN A 371 3.79 21.44 -17.36
C ASN A 371 3.36 20.99 -18.76
N GLU A 372 2.36 21.68 -19.31
CA GLU A 372 1.77 21.38 -20.63
C GLU A 372 2.81 21.40 -21.77
N ALA A 373 3.88 22.21 -21.64
CA ALA A 373 4.96 22.27 -22.62
C ALA A 373 5.76 20.97 -22.71
N VAL A 374 5.89 20.23 -21.60
CA VAL A 374 6.49 18.88 -21.56
C VAL A 374 5.45 17.82 -21.93
N ILE A 375 4.25 17.91 -21.33
CA ILE A 375 3.18 16.90 -21.47
C ILE A 375 2.79 16.68 -22.94
N LYS A 376 2.72 17.73 -23.77
CA LYS A 376 2.37 17.60 -25.20
C LYS A 376 3.30 16.70 -26.01
N HIS A 377 4.48 16.37 -25.48
CA HIS A 377 5.45 15.48 -26.10
C HIS A 377 5.41 14.05 -25.55
N ILE A 378 4.65 13.79 -24.49
CA ILE A 378 4.45 12.48 -23.86
C ILE A 378 3.16 11.85 -24.39
N GLN A 379 3.19 10.55 -24.70
CA GLN A 379 1.99 9.87 -25.17
C GLN A 379 0.87 9.87 -24.12
N SER A 380 -0.36 10.06 -24.60
CA SER A 380 -1.60 9.95 -23.82
C SER A 380 -2.42 8.74 -24.28
N ASP A 381 -3.32 8.26 -23.42
CA ASP A 381 -4.23 7.15 -23.72
C ASP A 381 -5.03 7.38 -25.02
N ARG A 382 -5.41 8.63 -25.30
CA ARG A 382 -6.08 9.01 -26.56
C ARG A 382 -5.25 8.66 -27.80
N MET A 383 -3.94 8.83 -27.76
CA MET A 383 -3.05 8.49 -28.88
C MET A 383 -2.88 6.98 -29.06
N LEU A 384 -2.90 6.20 -27.96
CA LEU A 384 -2.88 4.73 -28.02
C LEU A 384 -4.16 4.21 -28.66
N ASN A 385 -5.33 4.66 -28.18
CA ASN A 385 -6.63 4.30 -28.73
C ASN A 385 -6.76 4.70 -30.21
N TYR A 386 -6.26 5.87 -30.61
CA TYR A 386 -6.20 6.26 -32.03
C TYR A 386 -5.30 5.34 -32.87
N LYS A 387 -4.12 4.94 -32.36
CA LYS A 387 -3.23 3.99 -33.05
C LYS A 387 -3.85 2.59 -33.16
N PHE A 388 -4.54 2.11 -32.13
CA PHE A 388 -5.27 0.85 -32.18
C PHE A 388 -6.45 0.91 -33.16
N TRP A 389 -7.22 2.00 -33.14
CA TRP A 389 -8.34 2.23 -34.04
C TRP A 389 -7.88 2.34 -35.50
N THR A 390 -6.83 3.10 -35.77
CA THR A 390 -6.25 3.21 -37.12
C THR A 390 -5.64 1.91 -37.60
N LYS A 391 -4.96 1.11 -36.75
CA LYS A 391 -4.52 -0.24 -37.12
C LYS A 391 -5.69 -1.18 -37.43
N LYS A 392 -6.79 -1.10 -36.66
CA LYS A 392 -8.00 -1.91 -36.90
C LYS A 392 -8.68 -1.53 -38.21
N ILE A 393 -8.74 -0.24 -38.53
CA ILE A 393 -9.24 0.26 -39.82
C ILE A 393 -8.30 -0.10 -40.96
N GLU A 394 -6.99 0.05 -40.79
CA GLU A 394 -6.00 -0.38 -41.79
C GLU A 394 -6.11 -1.89 -42.06
N GLY A 395 -6.34 -2.71 -41.03
CA GLY A 395 -6.61 -4.14 -41.16
C GLY A 395 -7.88 -4.43 -41.98
N LYS A 396 -9.00 -3.77 -41.64
CA LYS A 396 -10.25 -3.88 -42.42
C LYS A 396 -10.15 -3.35 -43.84
N LEU A 397 -9.37 -2.29 -44.08
CA LEU A 397 -9.14 -1.74 -45.41
C LEU A 397 -8.27 -2.68 -46.26
N ILE A 398 -7.37 -3.46 -45.66
CA ILE A 398 -6.60 -4.50 -46.36
C ILE A 398 -7.49 -5.66 -46.82
N GLU A 399 -8.57 -5.96 -46.09
CA GLU A 399 -9.54 -7.00 -46.47
C GLU A 399 -10.43 -6.57 -47.65
N VAL A 400 -10.65 -5.27 -47.83
CA VAL A 400 -11.64 -4.74 -48.80
C VAL A 400 -11.00 -4.06 -50.01
N LEU A 401 -9.78 -3.51 -49.89
CA LEU A 401 -9.12 -2.78 -50.97
C LEU A 401 -7.99 -3.59 -51.62
N PRO A 402 -7.80 -3.45 -52.95
CA PRO A 402 -6.65 -4.04 -53.63
C PRO A 402 -5.33 -3.60 -52.99
N VAL A 403 -4.39 -4.54 -52.83
CA VAL A 403 -3.10 -4.35 -52.15
C VAL A 403 -2.31 -3.13 -52.69
N ARG A 404 -2.45 -2.81 -53.98
CA ARG A 404 -1.82 -1.63 -54.61
C ARG A 404 -2.35 -0.31 -54.02
N THR A 405 -3.64 -0.21 -53.75
CA THR A 405 -4.31 0.99 -53.21
C THR A 405 -3.89 1.24 -51.76
N VAL A 406 -3.81 0.17 -50.95
CA VAL A 406 -3.30 0.26 -49.57
C VAL A 406 -1.83 0.70 -49.53
N LYS A 407 -1.00 0.23 -50.46
CA LYS A 407 0.41 0.65 -50.57
C LYS A 407 0.56 2.14 -50.91
N VAL A 408 -0.30 2.69 -51.77
CA VAL A 408 -0.31 4.14 -52.11
C VAL A 408 -0.71 4.98 -50.90
N LEU A 409 -1.77 4.61 -50.18
CA LEU A 409 -2.22 5.31 -48.97
C LEU A 409 -1.16 5.30 -47.86
N LYS A 410 -0.46 4.17 -47.66
CA LYS A 410 0.68 4.09 -46.72
C LYS A 410 1.87 4.97 -47.13
N LYS A 411 2.06 5.21 -48.44
CA LYS A 411 3.15 6.06 -48.97
C LYS A 411 2.84 7.56 -48.79
N ILE A 412 1.57 7.96 -48.89
CA ILE A 412 1.10 9.33 -48.64
C ILE A 412 1.20 9.67 -47.15
N LYS A 413 0.77 8.76 -46.26
CA LYS A 413 0.86 8.93 -44.79
C LYS A 413 2.29 9.03 -44.23
N ARG A 414 3.31 8.59 -44.98
CA ARG A 414 4.73 8.74 -44.60
C ARG A 414 5.34 10.08 -45.03
N LYS A 415 4.64 10.85 -45.87
CA LYS A 415 5.08 12.17 -46.36
C LYS A 415 4.38 13.36 -45.66
N LEU A 416 3.37 13.07 -44.86
CA LEU A 416 2.72 13.97 -43.90
C LEU A 416 3.22 13.62 -42.50
#